data_AF-A0A0E0G3X7-F1
#
_entry.id   AF-A0A0E0G3X7-F1
#
_cell.length_a   1.000
_cell.length_b   1.000
_cell.length_c   1.000
_cell.angle_alpha   90.00
_cell.angle_beta   90.00
_cell.angle_gamma   90.00
#
_symmetry.space_group_name_H-M   'P 1'
#
loop_
_entity.id
_entity.type
_entity.pdbx_description
1 polymer ?
#
loop_
_entity_poly.entity_id
_entity_poly.type
_entity_poly.pdbx_seq_one_letter_code
_entity_poly.pdbx_strand_id
1 'polypeptide(L)'
;MNGESLLDRSSSADAAMDDAVPGHRHHHPLSVFLRDARLAFRWDELGREIMGIAVPGALALMADPVASLVDTAFIGHIGPVELAAVGVSIAVFNQVSRIAIFPLVSVTTSFVAEEDATSSDREKYEINGENEFNVSDSEMEELVSHEEASAAPSKSSFETDSSDVKIEHKRKNIPSVSTALLLGGVLGLLQALLLVICAKPLLGYMGVKQGSAMLMPALKYLVVRSLGAPAVLLSLAMQGVFRGLKDTKTPLYATVAGDATNIVLDPIFMFVFQYGVSGAAIAHVISQYFIASILLWRLRLHVDLLPPSFKHMQFSRFLKNGFLLLARVIAATCCVTLSASMAARLGSVPMAAFQICLQIWLASSLLADGLAFAGQAILASAFARQDHSKAAATASRILQLGLVLGLLLSIFLGIGLRLGSRLFTDDQDVLHHIYLGIPILVAIVSIIFIVTLASYNGFVGIWIALTVYMSLRMLAGFLRIGTARGPWTFYAAQRMHSHEVVGLC
;
A
#
# COMPACT_ATOMS: atom_id res chain seq x y z
N MET A 1 56.72 -57.77 45.24
CA MET A 1 57.65 -57.68 44.09
C MET A 1 56.81 -57.69 42.83
N ASN A 2 56.90 -56.56 42.12
CA ASN A 2 56.33 -56.12 40.85
C ASN A 2 55.48 -57.08 39.99
N GLY A 3 54.32 -56.56 39.57
CA GLY A 3 53.49 -57.06 38.49
C GLY A 3 52.54 -55.96 38.00
N GLU A 4 53.09 -54.86 37.46
CA GLU A 4 52.34 -53.85 36.71
C GLU A 4 52.22 -54.28 35.24
N SER A 5 51.00 -54.35 34.69
CA SER A 5 50.76 -54.10 33.26
C SER A 5 49.27 -53.82 32.97
N LEU A 6 48.94 -52.53 32.90
CA LEU A 6 48.10 -51.90 31.86
C LEU A 6 46.74 -52.54 31.49
N LEU A 7 45.72 -52.56 32.37
CA LEU A 7 44.34 -52.89 31.93
C LEU A 7 43.18 -52.27 32.74
N ASP A 8 43.31 -51.06 33.31
CA ASP A 8 42.14 -50.47 34.01
C ASP A 8 42.00 -48.95 33.91
N ARG A 9 42.04 -48.41 32.69
CA ARG A 9 41.79 -46.99 32.43
C ARG A 9 40.87 -46.69 31.24
N SER A 10 39.99 -47.63 30.89
CA SER A 10 39.07 -47.50 29.74
C SER A 10 37.59 -47.53 30.11
N SER A 11 37.16 -46.95 31.24
CA SER A 11 35.73 -46.89 31.60
C SER A 11 35.26 -45.55 32.17
N SER A 12 36.00 -44.46 31.98
CA SER A 12 35.57 -43.13 32.44
C SER A 12 35.92 -41.99 31.47
N ALA A 13 35.99 -42.30 30.17
CA ALA A 13 36.23 -41.33 29.10
C ALA A 13 35.07 -41.24 28.08
N ASP A 14 33.89 -41.80 28.41
CA ASP A 14 32.69 -41.81 27.54
C ASP A 14 31.63 -40.76 27.94
N ALA A 15 31.96 -39.74 28.74
CA ALA A 15 30.98 -38.77 29.24
C ALA A 15 31.22 -37.30 28.82
N ALA A 16 32.18 -37.01 27.94
CA ALA A 16 32.46 -35.62 27.56
C ALA A 16 33.15 -35.52 26.19
N MET A 17 32.42 -35.77 25.10
CA MET A 17 32.65 -35.13 23.79
C MET A 17 31.56 -35.57 22.82
N ASP A 18 30.39 -34.95 22.94
CA ASP A 18 29.39 -34.93 21.87
C ASP A 18 28.83 -33.50 21.72
N ASP A 19 29.73 -32.51 21.72
CA ASP A 19 29.46 -31.20 21.13
C ASP A 19 29.77 -31.26 19.63
N ALA A 20 29.02 -32.11 18.93
CA ALA A 20 28.91 -32.06 17.48
C ALA A 20 28.08 -30.82 17.12
N VAL A 21 28.74 -29.81 16.57
CA VAL A 21 28.15 -28.69 15.82
C VAL A 21 26.90 -29.19 15.09
N PRO A 22 25.69 -28.65 15.34
CA PRO A 22 24.50 -29.17 14.70
C PRO A 22 24.64 -28.91 13.20
N GLY A 23 24.92 -29.99 12.46
CA GLY A 23 24.99 -29.99 11.01
C GLY A 23 23.75 -29.32 10.45
N HIS A 24 23.93 -28.48 9.44
CA HIS A 24 22.88 -27.95 8.60
C HIS A 24 22.06 -29.11 8.03
N ARG A 25 21.05 -29.58 8.78
CA ARG A 25 19.96 -30.35 8.21
C ARG A 25 19.29 -29.40 7.23
N HIS A 26 19.42 -29.68 5.95
CA HIS A 26 18.62 -29.06 4.90
C HIS A 26 17.15 -29.34 5.23
N HIS A 27 16.52 -28.45 6.01
CA HIS A 27 15.09 -28.44 6.15
C HIS A 27 14.53 -28.17 4.77
N HIS A 28 13.79 -29.14 4.22
CA HIS A 28 13.07 -28.94 2.96
C HIS A 28 12.26 -27.64 3.10
N PRO A 29 12.31 -26.68 2.18
CA PRO A 29 11.65 -25.38 2.31
C PRO A 29 10.14 -25.50 2.59
N LEU A 30 9.51 -26.57 2.07
CA LEU A 30 8.12 -26.93 2.33
C LEU A 30 7.83 -27.32 3.79
N SER A 31 8.85 -27.73 4.56
CA SER A 31 8.69 -28.02 5.99
C SER A 31 8.37 -26.78 6.81
N VAL A 32 8.74 -25.57 6.36
CA VAL A 32 8.32 -24.30 7.00
C VAL A 32 6.84 -24.01 6.76
N PHE A 33 6.31 -24.39 5.59
CA PHE A 33 4.88 -24.30 5.27
C PHE A 33 4.05 -25.31 6.07
N LEU A 34 4.58 -26.51 6.28
CA LEU A 34 3.88 -27.61 6.96
C LEU A 34 4.13 -27.67 8.48
N ARG A 35 5.13 -26.94 9.00
CA ARG A 35 5.38 -26.84 10.44
C ARG A 35 4.15 -26.26 11.11
N ASP A 36 3.57 -27.00 12.04
CA ASP A 36 2.43 -26.53 12.82
C ASP A 36 1.20 -26.13 11.98
N ALA A 37 0.93 -26.78 10.84
CA ALA A 37 -0.23 -26.44 9.99
C ALA A 37 -1.59 -26.47 10.72
N ARG A 38 -1.71 -27.27 11.80
CA ARG A 38 -2.92 -27.30 12.66
C ARG A 38 -3.09 -26.03 13.52
N LEU A 39 -2.04 -25.24 13.68
CA LEU A 39 -2.04 -23.96 14.38
C LEU A 39 -2.47 -22.80 13.48
N ALA A 40 -2.51 -22.94 12.15
CA ALA A 40 -2.81 -21.85 11.22
C ALA A 40 -4.06 -21.04 11.61
N PHE A 41 -5.15 -21.75 11.97
CA PHE A 41 -6.44 -21.17 12.36
C PHE A 41 -6.69 -21.11 13.87
N ARG A 42 -5.70 -21.41 14.73
CA ARG A 42 -5.93 -21.30 16.18
C ARG A 42 -6.24 -19.84 16.54
N TRP A 43 -7.22 -19.64 17.40
CA TRP A 43 -7.56 -18.31 17.96
C TRP A 43 -6.80 -18.07 19.27
N ASP A 44 -5.49 -18.25 19.23
CA ASP A 44 -4.57 -17.93 20.32
C ASP A 44 -4.23 -16.43 20.32
N GLU A 45 -3.44 -16.01 21.31
CA GLU A 45 -3.02 -14.61 21.49
C GLU A 45 -2.37 -14.04 20.21
N LEU A 46 -1.50 -14.83 19.56
CA LEU A 46 -0.86 -14.45 18.30
C LEU A 46 -1.85 -14.32 17.14
N GLY A 47 -2.81 -15.25 17.02
CA GLY A 47 -3.87 -15.18 16.01
C GLY A 47 -4.75 -13.93 16.17
N ARG A 48 -5.11 -13.57 17.41
CA ARG A 48 -5.86 -12.34 17.71
C ARG A 48 -5.04 -11.08 17.42
N GLU A 49 -3.76 -11.07 17.78
CA GLU A 49 -2.83 -9.96 17.47
C GLU A 49 -2.71 -9.75 15.96
N ILE A 50 -2.52 -10.83 15.18
CA ILE A 50 -2.46 -10.77 13.71
C ILE A 50 -3.77 -10.24 13.13
N MET A 51 -4.92 -10.81 13.50
CA MET A 51 -6.21 -10.42 12.93
C MET A 51 -6.63 -9.01 13.36
N GLY A 52 -6.28 -8.59 14.58
CA GLY A 52 -6.54 -7.24 15.08
C GLY A 52 -5.80 -6.15 14.30
N ILE A 53 -4.67 -6.49 13.66
CA ILE A 53 -3.93 -5.57 12.79
C ILE A 53 -4.35 -5.75 11.31
N ALA A 54 -4.45 -7.00 10.86
CA ALA A 54 -4.65 -7.33 9.46
C ALA A 54 -6.03 -6.92 8.94
N VAL A 55 -7.11 -7.14 9.71
CA VAL A 55 -8.48 -6.89 9.24
C VAL A 55 -8.76 -5.40 9.07
N PRO A 56 -8.48 -4.52 10.05
CA PRO A 56 -8.68 -3.08 9.87
C PRO A 56 -7.79 -2.51 8.75
N GLY A 57 -6.54 -2.98 8.66
CA GLY A 57 -5.62 -2.60 7.60
C GLY A 57 -6.13 -2.99 6.21
N ALA A 58 -6.59 -4.23 6.04
CA ALA A 58 -7.14 -4.73 4.78
C ALA A 58 -8.40 -3.94 4.36
N LEU A 59 -9.33 -3.69 5.30
CA LEU A 59 -10.54 -2.93 5.01
C LEU A 59 -10.23 -1.48 4.59
N ALA A 60 -9.28 -0.85 5.26
CA ALA A 60 -8.85 0.51 4.91
C ALA A 60 -8.22 0.57 3.52
N LEU A 61 -7.44 -0.44 3.12
CA LEU A 61 -6.78 -0.51 1.82
C LEU A 61 -7.71 -0.97 0.68
N MET A 62 -8.84 -1.59 1.02
CA MET A 62 -9.80 -2.14 0.06
C MET A 62 -10.84 -1.11 -0.42
N ALA A 63 -11.03 -0.01 0.30
CA ALA A 63 -12.02 1.02 -0.05
C ALA A 63 -11.82 1.56 -1.48
N ASP A 64 -10.66 2.15 -1.79
CA ASP A 64 -10.39 2.76 -3.10
C ASP A 64 -10.46 1.74 -4.26
N PRO A 65 -9.86 0.54 -4.17
CA PRO A 65 -9.98 -0.47 -5.22
C PRO A 65 -11.41 -0.94 -5.48
N VAL A 66 -12.22 -1.06 -4.43
CA VAL A 66 -13.64 -1.45 -4.58
C VAL A 66 -14.42 -0.34 -5.29
N ALA A 67 -14.20 0.92 -4.92
CA ALA A 67 -14.78 2.04 -5.65
C ALA A 67 -14.33 2.03 -7.12
N SER A 68 -13.04 1.81 -7.37
CA SER A 68 -12.49 1.75 -8.72
C SER A 68 -13.03 0.59 -9.56
N LEU A 69 -13.44 -0.54 -8.95
CA LEU A 69 -14.15 -1.61 -9.65
C LEU A 69 -15.52 -1.16 -10.15
N VAL A 70 -16.25 -0.39 -9.35
CA VAL A 70 -17.55 0.17 -9.72
C VAL A 70 -17.40 1.16 -10.88
N ASP A 71 -16.43 2.07 -10.81
CA ASP A 71 -16.12 3.01 -11.90
C ASP A 71 -15.79 2.25 -13.19
N THR A 72 -14.96 1.21 -13.08
CA THR A 72 -14.55 0.36 -14.21
C THR A 72 -15.77 -0.33 -14.84
N ALA A 73 -16.74 -0.77 -14.03
CA ALA A 73 -17.98 -1.37 -14.51
C ALA A 73 -18.86 -0.37 -15.26
N PHE A 74 -19.06 0.84 -14.72
CA PHE A 74 -19.82 1.87 -15.41
C PHE A 74 -19.19 2.26 -16.75
N ILE A 75 -17.87 2.43 -16.80
CA ILE A 75 -17.14 2.79 -18.02
C ILE A 75 -17.20 1.64 -19.04
N GLY A 76 -17.14 0.39 -18.58
CA GLY A 76 -17.20 -0.77 -19.46
C GLY A 76 -18.56 -1.00 -20.12
N HIS A 77 -19.65 -0.48 -19.53
CA HIS A 77 -20.97 -0.43 -20.18
C HIS A 77 -21.11 0.71 -21.21
N ILE A 78 -20.21 1.71 -21.21
CA ILE A 78 -20.16 2.71 -22.31
C ILE A 78 -19.60 2.05 -23.57
N GLY A 79 -18.51 1.29 -23.43
CA GLY A 79 -17.92 0.55 -24.54
C GLY A 79 -16.48 0.09 -24.28
N PRO A 80 -15.99 -0.88 -25.09
CA PRO A 80 -14.64 -1.42 -24.97
C PRO A 80 -13.56 -0.39 -25.36
N VAL A 81 -13.87 0.56 -26.25
CA VAL A 81 -12.92 1.58 -26.69
C VAL A 81 -12.68 2.60 -25.57
N GLU A 82 -13.76 3.00 -24.92
CA GLU A 82 -13.81 3.91 -23.78
C GLU A 82 -13.07 3.32 -22.58
N LEU A 83 -13.36 2.06 -22.25
CA LEU A 83 -12.69 1.37 -21.15
C LEU A 83 -11.19 1.20 -21.40
N ALA A 84 -10.81 0.84 -22.62
CA ALA A 84 -9.40 0.76 -23.00
C ALA A 84 -8.70 2.12 -22.92
N ALA A 85 -9.35 3.17 -23.41
CA ALA A 85 -8.84 4.53 -23.36
C ALA A 85 -8.59 4.99 -21.91
N VAL A 86 -9.55 4.75 -21.02
CA VAL A 86 -9.41 5.03 -19.59
C VAL A 86 -8.26 4.25 -18.98
N GLY A 87 -8.16 2.94 -19.26
CA GLY A 87 -7.09 2.11 -18.72
C GLY A 87 -5.69 2.60 -19.10
N VAL A 88 -5.48 3.03 -20.35
CA VAL A 88 -4.19 3.58 -20.78
C VAL A 88 -3.92 4.91 -20.07
N SER A 89 -4.91 5.79 -19.99
CA SER A 89 -4.77 7.09 -19.33
C SER A 89 -4.49 6.96 -17.83
N ILE A 90 -5.15 6.01 -17.14
CA ILE A 90 -4.87 5.69 -15.73
C ILE A 90 -3.44 5.18 -15.58
N ALA A 91 -2.96 4.31 -16.47
CA ALA A 91 -1.59 3.83 -16.43
C ALA A 91 -0.55 4.96 -16.58
N VAL A 92 -0.75 5.89 -17.53
CA VAL A 92 0.10 7.10 -17.65
C VAL A 92 0.05 7.91 -16.36
N PHE A 93 -1.16 8.25 -15.90
CA PHE A 93 -1.37 9.11 -14.74
C PHE A 93 -0.70 8.51 -13.50
N ASN A 94 -0.92 7.21 -13.24
CA ASN A 94 -0.35 6.53 -12.09
C ASN A 94 1.18 6.44 -12.17
N GLN A 95 1.74 6.20 -13.36
CA GLN A 95 3.20 6.12 -13.52
C GLN A 95 3.88 7.46 -13.20
N VAL A 96 3.32 8.57 -13.68
CA VAL A 96 3.84 9.91 -13.39
C VAL A 96 3.62 10.24 -11.91
N SER A 97 2.43 9.95 -11.38
CA SER A 97 2.08 10.23 -9.98
C SER A 97 2.99 9.51 -8.99
N ARG A 98 3.26 8.22 -9.20
CA ARG A 98 3.99 7.40 -8.22
C ARG A 98 5.43 7.84 -7.99
N ILE A 99 6.05 8.47 -8.98
CA ILE A 99 7.39 9.08 -8.84
C ILE A 99 7.35 10.23 -7.82
N ALA A 100 6.27 11.00 -7.78
CA ALA A 100 6.08 12.10 -6.82
C ALA A 100 5.52 11.64 -5.47
N ILE A 101 4.56 10.69 -5.48
CA ILE A 101 3.85 10.22 -4.28
C ILE A 101 4.81 9.61 -3.27
N PHE A 102 5.70 8.70 -3.69
CA PHE A 102 6.50 7.93 -2.74
C PHE A 102 7.45 8.82 -1.92
N PRO A 103 8.28 9.69 -2.53
CA PRO A 103 9.10 10.62 -1.77
C PRO A 103 8.25 11.54 -0.90
N LEU A 104 7.15 12.08 -1.44
CA LEU A 104 6.28 13.01 -0.70
C LEU A 104 5.71 12.37 0.57
N VAL A 105 5.06 11.22 0.47
CA VAL A 105 4.44 10.54 1.61
C VAL A 105 5.48 10.07 2.64
N SER A 106 6.57 9.48 2.17
CA SER A 106 7.59 8.91 3.05
C SER A 106 8.30 10.00 3.85
N VAL A 107 8.69 11.08 3.16
CA VAL A 107 9.35 12.24 3.77
C VAL A 107 8.43 12.94 4.78
N THR A 108 7.17 13.18 4.40
CA THR A 108 6.21 13.90 5.27
C THR A 108 5.86 13.11 6.52
N THR A 109 5.63 11.80 6.40
CA THR A 109 5.33 10.94 7.55
C THR A 109 6.49 10.92 8.55
N SER A 110 7.73 10.80 8.07
CA SER A 110 8.91 10.75 8.94
C SER A 110 9.21 12.08 9.64
N PHE A 111 9.18 13.21 8.92
CA PHE A 111 9.46 14.52 9.53
C PHE A 111 8.41 14.91 10.57
N VAL A 112 7.13 14.67 10.27
CA VAL A 112 6.05 14.97 11.22
C VAL A 112 6.14 14.06 12.44
N ALA A 113 6.47 12.78 12.27
CA ALA A 113 6.65 11.86 13.40
C ALA A 113 7.84 12.25 14.30
N GLU A 114 8.96 12.72 13.70
CA GLU A 114 10.14 13.16 14.45
C GLU A 114 9.87 14.46 15.23
N GLU A 115 9.22 15.45 14.60
CA GLU A 115 8.83 16.71 15.25
C GLU A 115 7.78 16.48 16.35
N ASP A 116 6.79 15.61 16.12
CA ASP A 116 5.75 15.28 17.11
C ASP A 116 6.31 14.50 18.31
N ALA A 117 7.28 13.62 18.10
CA ALA A 117 7.97 12.94 19.20
C ALA A 117 8.77 13.94 20.05
N THR A 118 9.50 14.86 19.39
CA THR A 118 10.32 15.86 20.08
C THR A 118 9.47 16.89 20.84
N SER A 119 8.33 17.30 20.30
CA SER A 119 7.40 18.21 21.00
C SER A 119 6.73 17.55 22.19
N SER A 120 6.30 16.29 22.04
CA SER A 120 5.69 15.51 23.13
C SER A 120 6.66 15.31 24.31
N ASP A 121 7.95 15.12 24.03
CA ASP A 121 8.97 15.02 25.08
C ASP A 121 9.16 16.37 25.80
N ARG A 122 9.20 17.49 25.08
CA ARG A 122 9.31 18.83 25.68
C ARG A 122 8.11 19.18 26.58
N GLU A 123 6.89 18.90 26.14
CA GLU A 123 5.68 19.13 26.97
C GLU A 123 5.73 18.31 28.26
N LYS A 124 6.23 17.06 28.22
CA LYS A 124 6.42 16.26 29.44
C LYS A 124 7.47 16.85 30.38
N TYR A 125 8.55 17.42 29.86
CA TYR A 125 9.56 18.11 30.68
C TYR A 125 9.02 19.42 31.26
N GLU A 126 8.24 20.20 30.52
CA GLU A 126 7.60 21.43 31.03
C GLU A 126 6.58 21.11 32.13
N ILE A 127 5.71 20.12 31.94
CA ILE A 127 4.72 19.70 32.95
C ILE A 127 5.39 19.12 34.20
N ASN A 128 6.44 18.30 34.04
CA ASN A 128 7.17 17.76 35.19
C ASN A 128 7.98 18.85 35.91
N GLY A 129 8.54 19.82 35.18
CA GLY A 129 9.26 20.96 35.76
C GLY A 129 8.35 21.96 36.48
N GLU A 130 7.13 22.18 35.97
CA GLU A 130 6.10 22.98 36.66
C GLU A 130 5.56 22.28 37.91
N ASN A 131 5.43 20.95 37.88
CA ASN A 131 5.07 20.17 39.08
C ASN A 131 6.20 20.16 40.12
N GLU A 132 7.48 20.08 39.72
CA GLU A 132 8.61 20.22 40.65
C GLU A 132 8.71 21.64 41.25
N PHE A 133 8.38 22.68 40.47
CA PHE A 133 8.38 24.07 40.95
C PHE A 133 7.20 24.35 41.92
N ASN A 134 6.02 23.76 41.68
CA ASN A 134 4.87 23.88 42.57
C ASN A 134 5.02 23.09 43.89
N VAL A 135 5.83 22.02 43.92
CA VAL A 135 6.14 21.31 45.18
C VAL A 135 7.03 22.18 46.07
N SER A 136 7.99 22.91 45.51
CA SER A 136 8.87 23.81 46.28
C SER A 136 8.17 25.06 46.84
N ASP A 137 7.09 25.53 46.22
CA ASP A 137 6.30 26.65 46.77
C ASP A 137 5.33 26.19 47.88
N SER A 138 4.87 24.92 47.85
CA SER A 138 4.01 24.38 48.92
C SER A 138 4.76 24.10 50.23
N GLU A 139 6.06 23.79 50.15
CA GLU A 139 6.90 23.57 51.34
C GLU A 139 7.37 24.89 52.00
N MET A 140 7.19 26.04 51.33
CA MET A 140 7.59 27.36 51.85
C MET A 140 6.44 28.19 52.43
N GLU A 141 5.19 27.72 52.34
CA GLU A 141 4.03 28.31 53.02
C GLU A 141 3.64 27.59 54.33
N GLU A 142 4.25 26.46 54.67
CA GLU A 142 3.95 25.70 55.91
C GLU A 142 4.90 26.02 57.09
N LEU A 143 5.58 27.18 57.08
CA LEU A 143 6.50 27.58 58.16
C LEU A 143 6.13 28.87 58.92
N VAL A 144 4.94 29.43 58.72
CA VAL A 144 4.48 30.53 59.57
C VAL A 144 3.04 30.31 60.01
N SER A 145 2.87 30.26 61.33
CA SER A 145 1.61 30.28 62.11
C SER A 145 0.91 28.92 62.33
N HIS A 146 1.21 28.25 63.45
CA HIS A 146 0.40 28.36 64.68
C HIS A 146 0.81 27.31 65.73
N GLU A 147 1.29 27.80 66.87
CA GLU A 147 1.15 27.11 68.16
C GLU A 147 -0.29 27.32 68.68
N GLU A 148 -0.76 26.36 69.50
CA GLU A 148 -1.98 26.32 70.32
C GLU A 148 -3.27 25.67 69.76
N ALA A 149 -3.32 24.35 69.98
CA ALA A 149 -4.36 23.56 70.66
C ALA A 149 -5.86 23.95 70.67
N SER A 150 -6.64 22.98 70.18
CA SER A 150 -7.84 22.35 70.79
C SER A 150 -9.20 22.55 70.09
N ALA A 151 -9.73 21.44 69.57
CA ALA A 151 -11.09 20.90 69.80
C ALA A 151 -11.49 19.92 68.66
N ALA A 152 -11.82 18.69 69.05
CA ALA A 152 -12.28 17.57 68.20
C ALA A 152 -13.77 17.71 67.78
N PRO A 153 -14.42 16.69 67.18
CA PRO A 153 -14.08 15.90 65.99
C PRO A 153 -15.26 15.84 64.99
N SER A 154 -15.03 15.77 63.66
CA SER A 154 -16.04 15.14 62.78
C SER A 154 -15.57 14.81 61.36
N LYS A 155 -15.72 13.52 61.05
CA LYS A 155 -16.26 12.94 59.80
C LYS A 155 -15.43 13.03 58.52
N SER A 156 -15.07 11.82 58.10
CA SER A 156 -14.71 11.41 56.75
C SER A 156 -15.69 11.93 55.68
N SER A 157 -15.15 12.65 54.71
CA SER A 157 -15.60 12.62 53.32
C SER A 157 -14.36 12.58 52.45
N PHE A 158 -14.15 11.41 51.87
CA PHE A 158 -13.16 11.14 50.85
C PHE A 158 -13.62 11.87 49.58
N GLU A 159 -13.33 13.17 49.47
CA GLU A 159 -13.46 13.89 48.20
C GLU A 159 -12.21 13.61 47.39
N THR A 160 -12.33 12.64 46.49
CA THR A 160 -11.40 12.50 45.38
C THR A 160 -11.65 13.69 44.49
N ASP A 161 -10.85 14.74 44.67
CA ASP A 161 -10.87 15.91 43.80
C ASP A 161 -10.29 15.46 42.46
N SER A 162 -11.15 14.88 41.62
CA SER A 162 -10.88 14.69 40.21
C SER A 162 -10.86 16.08 39.60
N SER A 163 -9.71 16.73 39.67
CA SER A 163 -9.42 17.89 38.83
C SER A 163 -9.61 17.42 37.39
N ASP A 164 -10.78 17.70 36.84
CA ASP A 164 -11.10 17.57 35.43
C ASP A 164 -10.01 18.33 34.67
N VAL A 165 -9.01 17.60 34.19
CA VAL A 165 -8.05 18.09 33.21
C VAL A 165 -8.89 18.40 31.98
N LYS A 166 -9.34 19.65 31.86
CA LYS A 166 -9.75 20.21 30.57
C LYS A 166 -8.55 20.06 29.66
N ILE A 167 -8.54 18.98 28.88
CA ILE A 167 -7.65 18.84 27.74
C ILE A 167 -8.13 19.88 26.73
N GLU A 168 -7.72 21.15 26.92
CA GLU A 168 -7.69 22.09 25.82
C GLU A 168 -6.81 21.45 24.76
N HIS A 169 -7.39 21.11 23.61
CA HIS A 169 -6.65 20.68 22.44
C HIS A 169 -5.79 21.85 21.96
N LYS A 170 -4.65 22.06 22.62
CA LYS A 170 -3.62 23.01 22.23
C LYS A 170 -3.15 22.60 20.83
N ARG A 171 -3.35 23.48 19.85
CA ARG A 171 -2.97 23.20 18.46
C ARG A 171 -1.48 22.94 18.40
N LYS A 172 -1.08 21.87 17.70
CA LYS A 172 0.33 21.50 17.58
C LYS A 172 1.02 22.43 16.59
N ASN A 173 2.18 22.96 16.96
CA ASN A 173 3.01 23.81 16.10
C ASN A 173 4.07 22.96 15.39
N ILE A 174 3.78 22.53 14.17
CA ILE A 174 4.66 21.63 13.40
C ILE A 174 4.99 22.28 12.05
N PRO A 175 6.10 23.05 11.95
CA PRO A 175 6.49 23.75 10.73
C PRO A 175 6.65 22.85 9.50
N SER A 176 7.01 21.57 9.71
CA SER A 176 7.12 20.59 8.62
C SER A 176 5.80 20.36 7.88
N VAL A 177 4.64 20.60 8.51
CA VAL A 177 3.32 20.45 7.88
C VAL A 177 3.14 21.45 6.75
N SER A 178 3.49 22.72 6.95
CA SER A 178 3.34 23.75 5.92
C SER A 178 4.26 23.51 4.73
N THR A 179 5.49 23.04 4.99
CA THR A 179 6.43 22.66 3.93
C THR A 179 5.93 21.44 3.15
N ALA A 180 5.36 20.45 3.83
CA ALA A 180 4.73 19.29 3.21
C ALA A 180 3.58 19.66 2.27
N LEU A 181 2.69 20.55 2.72
CA LEU A 181 1.57 21.05 1.93
C LEU A 181 2.03 21.84 0.71
N LEU A 182 3.02 22.73 0.88
CA LEU A 182 3.60 23.49 -0.21
C LEU A 182 4.24 22.57 -1.26
N LEU A 183 5.04 21.60 -0.81
CA LEU A 183 5.67 20.63 -1.70
C LEU A 183 4.63 19.79 -2.45
N GLY A 184 3.60 19.29 -1.76
CA GLY A 184 2.51 18.53 -2.37
C GLY A 184 1.73 19.35 -3.41
N GLY A 185 1.43 20.62 -3.11
CA GLY A 185 0.74 21.52 -4.03
C GLY A 185 1.58 21.85 -5.28
N VAL A 186 2.86 22.20 -5.11
CA VAL A 186 3.76 22.53 -6.23
C VAL A 186 4.01 21.31 -7.11
N LEU A 187 4.34 20.15 -6.52
CA LEU A 187 4.51 18.91 -7.29
C LEU A 187 3.22 18.51 -8.01
N GLY A 188 2.07 18.73 -7.38
CA GLY A 188 0.76 18.47 -7.95
C GLY A 188 0.44 19.33 -9.17
N LEU A 189 0.71 20.63 -9.08
CA LEU A 189 0.56 21.56 -10.21
C LEU A 189 1.54 21.24 -11.33
N LEU A 190 2.80 20.95 -11.00
CA LEU A 190 3.82 20.57 -11.99
C LEU A 190 3.42 19.28 -12.71
N GLN A 191 2.93 18.29 -11.98
CA GLN A 191 2.43 17.03 -12.53
C GLN A 191 1.22 17.27 -13.46
N ALA A 192 0.25 18.09 -13.03
CA ALA A 192 -0.90 18.42 -13.86
C ALA A 192 -0.46 19.06 -15.19
N LEU A 193 0.41 20.07 -15.11
CA LEU A 193 0.94 20.78 -16.28
C LEU A 193 1.69 19.82 -17.21
N LEU A 194 2.56 18.96 -16.67
CA LEU A 194 3.29 17.95 -17.43
C LEU A 194 2.34 16.99 -18.14
N LEU A 195 1.33 16.47 -17.44
CA LEU A 195 0.36 15.54 -18.02
C LEU A 195 -0.51 16.19 -19.09
N VAL A 196 -0.93 17.45 -18.93
CA VAL A 196 -1.70 18.17 -19.96
C VAL A 196 -0.86 18.42 -21.21
N ILE A 197 0.36 18.97 -21.05
CA ILE A 197 1.23 19.31 -22.17
C ILE A 197 1.71 18.05 -22.89
N CYS A 198 2.08 17.02 -22.14
CA CYS A 198 2.64 15.78 -22.70
C CYS A 198 1.59 14.68 -22.91
N ALA A 199 0.27 14.95 -22.79
CA ALA A 199 -0.78 13.94 -22.92
C ALA A 199 -0.65 13.12 -24.21
N LYS A 200 -0.62 13.81 -25.37
CA LYS A 200 -0.55 13.17 -26.69
C LYS A 200 0.74 12.34 -26.89
N PRO A 201 1.96 12.85 -26.62
CA PRO A 201 3.17 12.05 -26.77
C PRO A 201 3.23 10.88 -25.76
N LEU A 202 2.75 11.05 -24.53
CA LEU A 202 2.70 9.97 -23.53
C LEU A 202 1.77 8.83 -23.97
N LEU A 203 0.57 9.16 -24.46
CA LEU A 203 -0.35 8.16 -25.02
C LEU A 203 0.22 7.47 -26.27
N GLY A 204 0.92 8.23 -27.13
CA GLY A 204 1.65 7.66 -28.27
C GLY A 204 2.74 6.67 -27.85
N TYR A 205 3.50 6.98 -26.79
CA TYR A 205 4.51 6.08 -26.22
C TYR A 205 3.90 4.82 -25.61
N MET A 206 2.72 4.93 -24.99
CA MET A 206 1.94 3.78 -24.55
C MET A 206 1.39 2.93 -25.71
N GLY A 207 1.53 3.39 -26.95
CA GLY A 207 1.18 2.64 -28.14
C GLY A 207 -0.22 2.88 -28.68
N VAL A 208 -0.87 3.97 -28.23
CA VAL A 208 -2.13 4.44 -28.83
C VAL A 208 -1.82 5.03 -30.21
N LYS A 209 -2.30 4.36 -31.27
CA LYS A 209 -2.04 4.75 -32.67
C LYS A 209 -2.72 6.08 -33.00
N GLN A 210 -2.06 6.93 -33.80
CA GLN A 210 -2.66 8.14 -34.36
C GLN A 210 -3.86 7.76 -35.24
N GLY A 211 -5.01 8.39 -35.02
CA GLY A 211 -6.26 8.08 -35.73
C GLY A 211 -7.04 6.86 -35.22
N SER A 212 -6.57 6.19 -34.16
CA SER A 212 -7.37 5.13 -33.51
C SER A 212 -8.58 5.71 -32.78
N ALA A 213 -9.69 4.96 -32.72
CA ALA A 213 -10.89 5.33 -31.98
C ALA A 213 -10.61 5.59 -30.47
N MET A 214 -9.56 4.98 -29.93
CA MET A 214 -9.14 5.12 -28.53
C MET A 214 -8.47 6.46 -28.21
N LEU A 215 -7.81 7.12 -29.18
CA LEU A 215 -6.97 8.29 -28.90
C LEU A 215 -7.76 9.47 -28.33
N MET A 216 -8.91 9.78 -28.92
CA MET A 216 -9.71 10.94 -28.51
C MET A 216 -10.32 10.76 -27.11
N PRO A 217 -10.98 9.63 -26.77
CA PRO A 217 -11.41 9.36 -25.40
C PRO A 217 -10.26 9.35 -24.40
N ALA A 218 -9.11 8.75 -24.75
CA ALA A 218 -7.96 8.66 -23.85
C ALA A 218 -7.39 10.05 -23.53
N LEU A 219 -7.24 10.90 -24.54
CA LEU A 219 -6.73 12.26 -24.39
C LEU A 219 -7.68 13.12 -23.56
N LYS A 220 -8.99 13.08 -23.85
CA LYS A 220 -9.99 13.81 -23.06
C LYS A 220 -9.95 13.38 -21.59
N TYR A 221 -9.96 12.07 -21.33
CA TYR A 221 -9.88 11.55 -19.97
C TYR A 221 -8.60 11.99 -19.26
N LEU A 222 -7.44 11.80 -19.90
CA LEU A 222 -6.14 12.09 -19.28
C LEU A 222 -6.00 13.58 -18.92
N VAL A 223 -6.41 14.47 -19.83
CA VAL A 223 -6.34 15.92 -19.61
C VAL A 223 -7.27 16.32 -18.45
N VAL A 224 -8.52 15.86 -18.45
CA VAL A 224 -9.46 16.19 -17.36
C VAL A 224 -8.97 15.60 -16.03
N ARG A 225 -8.58 14.31 -16.02
CA ARG A 225 -8.08 13.61 -14.83
C ARG A 225 -6.83 14.27 -14.24
N SER A 226 -5.98 14.86 -15.09
CA SER A 226 -4.77 15.56 -14.65
C SER A 226 -5.06 16.81 -13.82
N LEU A 227 -6.23 17.44 -13.99
CA LEU A 227 -6.66 18.56 -13.14
C LEU A 227 -6.87 18.15 -11.68
N GLY A 228 -7.06 16.85 -11.42
CA GLY A 228 -7.14 16.30 -10.06
C GLY A 228 -5.76 15.99 -9.45
N ALA A 229 -4.66 16.03 -10.21
CA ALA A 229 -3.32 15.76 -9.69
C ALA A 229 -2.90 16.66 -8.51
N PRO A 230 -3.22 17.98 -8.49
CA PRO A 230 -2.92 18.84 -7.35
C PRO A 230 -3.63 18.38 -6.07
N ALA A 231 -4.92 18.03 -6.18
CA ALA A 231 -5.69 17.53 -5.06
C ALA A 231 -5.16 16.18 -4.56
N VAL A 232 -4.80 15.26 -5.46
CA VAL A 232 -4.25 13.94 -5.12
C VAL A 232 -2.92 14.05 -4.36
N LEU A 233 -1.96 14.85 -4.85
CA LEU A 233 -0.67 14.98 -4.15
C LEU A 233 -0.80 15.75 -2.84
N LEU A 234 -1.67 16.77 -2.79
CA LEU A 234 -1.94 17.51 -1.56
C LEU A 234 -2.63 16.62 -0.52
N SER A 235 -3.63 15.82 -0.91
CA SER A 235 -4.31 14.89 -0.02
C SER A 235 -3.35 13.84 0.52
N LEU A 236 -2.48 13.26 -0.33
CA LEU A 236 -1.47 12.29 0.09
C LEU A 236 -0.43 12.89 1.04
N ALA A 237 -0.01 14.14 0.84
CA ALA A 237 0.84 14.85 1.79
C ALA A 237 0.16 15.00 3.15
N MET A 238 -1.12 15.42 3.19
CA MET A 238 -1.91 15.50 4.43
C MET A 238 -2.08 14.14 5.09
N GLN A 239 -2.32 13.08 4.32
CA GLN A 239 -2.39 11.72 4.86
C GLN A 239 -1.05 11.27 5.46
N GLY A 240 0.09 11.71 4.90
CA GLY A 240 1.41 11.49 5.49
C GLY A 240 1.56 12.23 6.82
N VAL A 241 1.09 13.49 6.89
CA VAL A 241 1.05 14.29 8.13
C VAL A 241 0.21 13.59 9.20
N PHE A 242 -1.04 13.24 8.92
CA PHE A 242 -1.92 12.56 9.89
C PHE A 242 -1.34 11.22 10.35
N ARG A 243 -0.72 10.43 9.46
CA ARG A 243 0.00 9.21 9.84
C ARG A 243 1.19 9.48 10.75
N GLY A 244 1.95 10.55 10.50
CA GLY A 244 3.04 10.99 11.36
C GLY A 244 2.55 11.36 12.77
N LEU A 245 1.37 11.99 12.86
CA LEU A 245 0.64 12.31 14.10
C LEU A 245 -0.07 11.09 14.74
N LYS A 246 0.10 9.89 14.18
CA LYS A 246 -0.55 8.64 14.60
C LYS A 246 -2.08 8.64 14.49
N ASP A 247 -2.66 9.56 13.71
CA ASP A 247 -4.09 9.55 13.34
C ASP A 247 -4.28 8.86 11.98
N THR A 248 -4.70 7.60 12.01
CA THR A 248 -5.01 6.81 10.80
C THR A 248 -6.49 6.83 10.44
N LYS A 249 -7.36 7.34 11.32
CA LYS A 249 -8.82 7.29 11.14
C LYS A 249 -9.30 8.45 10.28
N THR A 250 -8.77 9.65 10.51
CA THR A 250 -9.15 10.86 9.76
C THR A 250 -8.90 10.71 8.25
N PRO A 251 -7.71 10.25 7.79
CA PRO A 251 -7.47 9.87 6.40
C PRO A 251 -8.50 8.90 5.82
N LEU A 252 -8.79 7.82 6.54
CA LEU A 252 -9.69 6.76 6.09
C LEU A 252 -11.11 7.28 5.86
N TYR A 253 -11.69 8.01 6.82
CA TYR A 253 -13.04 8.54 6.67
C TYR A 253 -13.15 9.55 5.52
N ALA A 254 -12.13 10.39 5.32
CA ALA A 254 -12.09 11.33 4.21
C ALA A 254 -12.08 10.59 2.87
N THR A 255 -11.24 9.56 2.72
CA THR A 255 -11.17 8.75 1.49
C THR A 255 -12.48 8.03 1.22
N VAL A 256 -13.06 7.35 2.21
CA VAL A 256 -14.36 6.66 2.05
C VAL A 256 -15.48 7.62 1.63
N ALA A 257 -15.53 8.82 2.23
CA ALA A 257 -16.51 9.84 1.83
C ALA A 257 -16.28 10.34 0.39
N GLY A 258 -15.02 10.51 0.00
CA GLY A 258 -14.64 10.88 -1.37
C GLY A 258 -15.00 9.81 -2.39
N ASP A 259 -14.66 8.55 -2.12
CA ASP A 259 -14.96 7.42 -3.00
C ASP A 259 -16.47 7.19 -3.13
N ALA A 260 -17.22 7.32 -2.03
CA ALA A 260 -18.68 7.29 -2.09
C ALA A 260 -19.24 8.42 -2.96
N THR A 261 -18.65 9.62 -2.87
CA THR A 261 -19.01 10.75 -3.74
C THR A 261 -18.70 10.43 -5.20
N ASN A 262 -17.56 9.78 -5.48
CA ASN A 262 -17.17 9.38 -6.83
C ASN A 262 -18.18 8.40 -7.43
N ILE A 263 -18.53 7.34 -6.69
CA ILE A 263 -19.49 6.31 -7.11
C ILE A 263 -20.86 6.92 -7.43
N VAL A 264 -21.29 7.94 -6.67
CA VAL A 264 -22.58 8.62 -6.90
C VAL A 264 -22.50 9.57 -8.09
N LEU A 265 -21.41 10.32 -8.24
CA LEU A 265 -21.25 11.30 -9.32
C LEU A 265 -21.01 10.66 -10.68
N ASP A 266 -20.39 9.49 -10.71
CA ASP A 266 -20.05 8.74 -11.92
C ASP A 266 -21.27 8.52 -12.84
N PRO A 267 -22.37 7.85 -12.42
CA PRO A 267 -23.53 7.65 -13.29
C PRO A 267 -24.24 8.95 -13.66
N ILE A 268 -24.20 9.98 -12.80
CA ILE A 268 -24.79 11.29 -13.07
C ILE A 268 -24.05 11.95 -14.24
N PHE A 269 -22.72 12.05 -14.18
CA PHE A 269 -21.96 12.70 -15.25
C PHE A 269 -21.86 11.84 -16.51
N MET A 270 -21.75 10.51 -16.38
CA MET A 270 -21.65 9.62 -17.52
C MET A 270 -22.97 9.49 -18.28
N PHE A 271 -24.06 9.15 -17.59
CA PHE A 271 -25.32 8.77 -18.22
C PHE A 271 -26.40 9.86 -18.20
N VAL A 272 -26.48 10.68 -17.14
CA VAL A 272 -27.50 11.75 -17.09
C VAL A 272 -27.07 12.95 -17.92
N PHE A 273 -25.84 13.44 -17.72
CA PHE A 273 -25.28 14.55 -18.49
C PHE A 273 -24.63 14.13 -19.82
N GLN A 274 -24.55 12.82 -20.09
CA GLN A 274 -24.04 12.28 -21.36
C GLN A 274 -22.61 12.74 -21.70
N TYR A 275 -21.78 12.99 -20.67
CA TYR A 275 -20.37 13.35 -20.87
C TYR A 275 -19.47 12.14 -21.13
N GLY A 276 -20.03 10.92 -21.05
CA GLY A 276 -19.31 9.66 -21.26
C GLY A 276 -18.06 9.58 -20.39
N VAL A 277 -16.95 9.16 -20.99
CA VAL A 277 -15.65 9.00 -20.31
C VAL A 277 -15.15 10.29 -19.64
N SER A 278 -15.41 11.47 -20.23
CA SER A 278 -15.04 12.74 -19.59
C SER A 278 -15.80 12.95 -18.28
N GLY A 279 -17.04 12.45 -18.19
CA GLY A 279 -17.85 12.51 -16.98
C GLY A 279 -17.20 11.77 -15.80
N ALA A 280 -16.70 10.55 -16.03
CA ALA A 280 -15.96 9.79 -15.01
C ALA A 280 -14.70 10.54 -14.54
N ALA A 281 -13.96 11.18 -15.45
CA ALA A 281 -12.81 11.99 -15.07
C ALA A 281 -13.20 13.19 -14.19
N ILE A 282 -14.30 13.89 -14.52
CA ILE A 282 -14.82 15.03 -13.74
C ILE A 282 -15.25 14.57 -12.34
N ALA A 283 -16.03 13.50 -12.25
CA ALA A 283 -16.49 12.92 -10.98
C ALA A 283 -15.31 12.59 -10.07
N HIS A 284 -14.26 11.97 -10.63
CA HIS A 284 -13.06 11.67 -9.88
C HIS A 284 -12.30 12.94 -9.45
N VAL A 285 -12.18 13.96 -10.30
CA VAL A 285 -11.54 15.24 -9.93
C VAL A 285 -12.28 15.90 -8.78
N ILE A 286 -13.62 16.00 -8.85
CA ILE A 286 -14.45 16.57 -7.77
C ILE A 286 -14.23 15.81 -6.46
N SER A 287 -14.23 14.48 -6.53
CA SER A 287 -14.04 13.62 -5.35
C SER A 287 -12.66 13.81 -4.71
N GLN A 288 -11.60 13.94 -5.51
CA GLN A 288 -10.25 14.21 -5.00
C GLN A 288 -10.13 15.58 -4.32
N TYR A 289 -10.76 16.62 -4.89
CA TYR A 289 -10.82 17.93 -4.23
C TYR A 289 -11.66 17.88 -2.94
N PHE A 290 -12.73 17.10 -2.91
CA PHE A 290 -13.54 16.90 -1.71
C PHE A 290 -12.73 16.24 -0.58
N ILE A 291 -11.98 15.17 -0.88
CA ILE A 291 -11.05 14.54 0.07
C ILE A 291 -10.04 15.56 0.59
N ALA A 292 -9.39 16.30 -0.32
CA ALA A 292 -8.40 17.30 0.05
C ALA A 292 -9.01 18.40 0.96
N SER A 293 -10.24 18.85 0.68
CA SER A 293 -10.93 19.83 1.52
C SER A 293 -11.23 19.30 2.92
N ILE A 294 -11.73 18.06 3.05
CA ILE A 294 -12.01 17.44 4.37
C ILE A 294 -10.72 17.35 5.18
N LEU A 295 -9.64 16.86 4.57
CA LEU A 295 -8.35 16.71 5.24
C LEU A 295 -7.75 18.06 5.62
N LEU A 296 -7.83 19.07 4.75
CA LEU A 296 -7.31 20.40 5.05
C LEU A 296 -8.10 21.08 6.17
N TRP A 297 -9.42 20.91 6.17
CA TRP A 297 -10.27 21.41 7.25
C TRP A 297 -9.94 20.75 8.58
N ARG A 298 -9.82 19.41 8.60
CA ARG A 298 -9.42 18.67 9.81
C ARG A 298 -8.02 19.03 10.27
N LEU A 299 -7.10 19.25 9.35
CA LEU A 299 -5.72 19.62 9.66
C LEU A 299 -5.65 21.01 10.31
N ARG A 300 -6.39 21.98 9.77
CA ARG A 300 -6.50 23.33 10.36
C ARG A 300 -7.03 23.31 11.80
N LEU A 301 -7.87 22.33 12.14
CA LEU A 301 -8.39 22.17 13.49
C LEU A 301 -7.35 21.58 14.47
N HIS A 302 -6.37 20.80 13.99
CA HIS A 302 -5.38 20.10 14.82
C HIS A 302 -4.01 20.80 14.89
N VAL A 303 -3.64 21.54 13.84
CA VAL A 303 -2.29 22.10 13.65
C VAL A 303 -2.39 23.56 13.23
N ASP A 304 -1.61 24.42 13.88
CA ASP A 304 -1.44 25.81 13.43
C ASP A 304 -0.46 25.84 12.25
N LEU A 305 -0.93 26.36 11.12
CA LEU A 305 -0.15 26.46 9.89
C LEU A 305 0.88 27.61 10.02
N LEU A 306 2.12 27.24 10.33
CA LEU A 306 3.25 28.17 10.42
C LEU A 306 3.87 28.44 9.04
N PRO A 307 4.63 29.53 8.83
CA PRO A 307 5.33 29.76 7.58
C PRO A 307 6.31 28.60 7.25
N PRO A 308 6.44 28.20 5.97
CA PRO A 308 7.25 27.05 5.59
C PRO A 308 8.73 27.29 5.89
N SER A 309 9.34 26.38 6.65
CA SER A 309 10.79 26.41 6.94
C SER A 309 11.49 25.33 6.14
N PHE A 310 12.27 25.74 5.13
CA PHE A 310 13.09 24.82 4.32
C PHE A 310 14.39 24.38 5.03
N LYS A 311 14.72 24.98 6.18
CA LYS A 311 16.03 24.85 6.83
C LYS A 311 16.25 23.52 7.56
N HIS A 312 15.18 22.79 7.87
CA HIS A 312 15.23 21.54 8.65
C HIS A 312 15.01 20.26 7.84
N MET A 313 14.69 20.36 6.54
CA MET A 313 14.48 19.16 5.72
C MET A 313 15.83 18.51 5.36
N GLN A 314 16.26 17.50 6.12
CA GLN A 314 17.38 16.60 5.78
C GLN A 314 17.05 15.68 4.59
N PHE A 315 16.63 16.25 3.45
CA PHE A 315 16.20 15.54 2.25
C PHE A 315 17.26 14.55 1.75
N SER A 316 18.55 14.91 1.87
CA SER A 316 19.71 14.09 1.49
C SER A 316 19.83 12.79 2.30
N ARG A 317 19.63 12.85 3.62
CA ARG A 317 19.72 11.67 4.50
C ARG A 317 18.62 10.67 4.19
N PHE A 318 17.43 11.17 3.88
CA PHE A 318 16.27 10.34 3.57
C PHE A 318 16.31 9.78 2.14
N LEU A 319 16.77 10.55 1.14
CA LEU A 319 16.98 10.02 -0.21
C LEU A 319 17.96 8.84 -0.22
N LYS A 320 19.03 8.93 0.58
CA LYS A 320 20.06 7.87 0.64
C LYS A 320 19.51 6.53 1.16
N ASN A 321 18.61 6.56 2.15
CA ASN A 321 18.00 5.36 2.72
C ASN A 321 16.69 4.94 2.00
N GLY A 322 15.94 5.91 1.49
CA GLY A 322 14.67 5.72 0.78
C GLY A 322 14.81 5.34 -0.69
N PHE A 323 16.00 5.52 -1.29
CA PHE A 323 16.26 5.19 -2.69
C PHE A 323 15.97 3.72 -3.02
N LEU A 324 16.30 2.79 -2.12
CA LEU A 324 16.06 1.37 -2.35
C LEU A 324 14.54 1.07 -2.43
N LEU A 325 13.75 1.68 -1.54
CA LEU A 325 12.30 1.55 -1.54
C LEU A 325 11.68 2.23 -2.76
N LEU A 326 12.18 3.41 -3.14
CA LEU A 326 11.76 4.11 -4.34
C LEU A 326 12.06 3.28 -5.60
N ALA A 327 13.25 2.71 -5.70
CA ALA A 327 13.65 1.83 -6.81
C ALA A 327 12.73 0.60 -6.92
N ARG A 328 12.39 -0.02 -5.78
CA ARG A 328 11.41 -1.11 -5.72
C ARG A 328 10.04 -0.67 -6.24
N VAL A 329 9.53 0.48 -5.78
CA VAL A 329 8.23 1.00 -6.21
C VAL A 329 8.23 1.29 -7.71
N ILE A 330 9.25 1.98 -8.22
CA ILE A 330 9.41 2.28 -9.64
C ILE A 330 9.45 0.98 -10.46
N ALA A 331 10.24 -0.02 -10.05
CA ALA A 331 10.34 -1.28 -10.77
C ALA A 331 8.98 -2.00 -10.85
N ALA A 332 8.26 -2.10 -9.73
CA ALA A 332 6.93 -2.71 -9.69
C ALA A 332 5.92 -1.98 -10.59
N THR A 333 5.95 -0.65 -10.58
CA THR A 333 5.00 0.17 -11.34
C THR A 333 5.30 0.19 -12.82
N CYS A 334 6.59 0.25 -13.18
CA CYS A 334 7.03 0.15 -14.57
C CYS A 334 6.54 -1.17 -15.17
N CYS A 335 6.60 -2.28 -14.44
CA CYS A 335 6.07 -3.56 -14.93
C CYS A 335 4.57 -3.48 -15.31
N VAL A 336 3.74 -2.86 -14.46
CA VAL A 336 2.30 -2.67 -14.74
C VAL A 336 2.10 -1.74 -15.94
N THR A 337 2.81 -0.62 -16.00
CA THR A 337 2.73 0.35 -17.10
C THR A 337 3.19 -0.25 -18.44
N LEU A 338 4.25 -1.04 -18.43
CA LEU A 338 4.74 -1.77 -19.60
C LEU A 338 3.70 -2.80 -20.07
N SER A 339 3.06 -3.50 -19.14
CA SER A 339 1.98 -4.46 -19.45
C SER A 339 0.77 -3.75 -20.08
N ALA A 340 0.37 -2.60 -19.53
CA ALA A 340 -0.70 -1.76 -20.08
C ALA A 340 -0.34 -1.24 -21.48
N SER A 341 0.89 -0.77 -21.69
CA SER A 341 1.39 -0.33 -23.01
C SER A 341 1.36 -1.47 -24.03
N MET A 342 1.75 -2.68 -23.62
CA MET A 342 1.66 -3.85 -24.50
C MET A 342 0.21 -4.19 -24.86
N ALA A 343 -0.71 -4.16 -23.90
CA ALA A 343 -2.13 -4.41 -24.16
C ALA A 343 -2.73 -3.33 -25.08
N ALA A 344 -2.40 -2.05 -24.86
CA ALA A 344 -2.84 -0.93 -25.70
C ALA A 344 -2.38 -1.07 -27.16
N ARG A 345 -1.15 -1.57 -27.39
CA ARG A 345 -0.60 -1.81 -28.73
C ARG A 345 -1.34 -2.89 -29.51
N LEU A 346 -1.95 -3.85 -28.82
CA LEU A 346 -2.74 -4.92 -29.44
C LEU A 346 -4.13 -4.43 -29.90
N GLY A 347 -4.69 -3.42 -29.22
CA GLY A 347 -5.95 -2.79 -29.59
C GLY A 347 -6.81 -2.43 -28.39
N SER A 348 -8.03 -1.95 -28.63
CA SER A 348 -8.99 -1.61 -27.58
C SER A 348 -9.48 -2.84 -26.82
N VAL A 349 -9.89 -3.90 -27.51
CA VAL A 349 -10.48 -5.08 -26.86
C VAL A 349 -9.51 -5.74 -25.85
N PRO A 350 -8.23 -6.05 -26.19
CA PRO A 350 -7.31 -6.65 -25.22
C PRO A 350 -6.96 -5.69 -24.08
N MET A 351 -6.91 -4.38 -24.33
CA MET A 351 -6.64 -3.36 -23.31
C MET A 351 -7.81 -3.20 -22.33
N ALA A 352 -9.05 -3.26 -22.82
CA ALA A 352 -10.25 -3.26 -21.98
C ALA A 352 -10.29 -4.48 -21.06
N ALA A 353 -10.02 -5.68 -21.61
CA ALA A 353 -9.91 -6.90 -20.82
C ALA A 353 -8.77 -6.83 -19.79
N PHE A 354 -7.62 -6.28 -20.18
CA PHE A 354 -6.49 -6.05 -19.27
C PHE A 354 -6.87 -5.10 -18.13
N GLN A 355 -7.60 -4.01 -18.43
CA GLN A 355 -8.04 -3.05 -17.42
C GLN A 355 -8.96 -3.70 -16.38
N ILE A 356 -9.96 -4.48 -16.79
CA ILE A 356 -10.85 -5.21 -15.87
C ILE A 356 -10.04 -6.17 -14.99
N CYS A 357 -9.19 -6.99 -15.62
CA CYS A 357 -8.33 -7.94 -14.89
C CYS A 357 -7.40 -7.24 -13.91
N LEU A 358 -6.81 -6.10 -14.29
CA LEU A 358 -5.90 -5.33 -13.45
C LEU A 358 -6.61 -4.79 -12.21
N GLN A 359 -7.84 -4.29 -12.36
CA GLN A 359 -8.61 -3.74 -11.24
C GLN A 359 -9.06 -4.83 -10.26
N ILE A 360 -9.49 -5.97 -10.78
CA ILE A 360 -9.82 -7.14 -9.97
C ILE A 360 -8.57 -7.66 -9.23
N TRP A 361 -7.43 -7.69 -9.92
CA TRP A 361 -6.15 -8.04 -9.30
C TRP A 361 -5.77 -7.06 -8.20
N LEU A 362 -5.87 -5.75 -8.43
CA LEU A 362 -5.57 -4.72 -7.42
C LEU A 362 -6.46 -4.86 -6.17
N ALA A 363 -7.77 -5.02 -6.36
CA ALA A 363 -8.71 -5.20 -5.26
C ALA A 363 -8.43 -6.47 -4.43
N SER A 364 -8.15 -7.59 -5.11
CA SER A 364 -7.81 -8.84 -4.42
C SER A 364 -6.43 -8.83 -3.76
N SER A 365 -5.44 -8.17 -4.37
CA SER A 365 -4.07 -8.08 -3.84
C SER A 365 -4.01 -7.26 -2.54
N LEU A 366 -4.82 -6.20 -2.43
CA LEU A 366 -4.80 -5.32 -1.25
C LEU A 366 -5.38 -5.98 0.01
N LEU A 367 -6.22 -7.02 -0.15
CA LEU A 367 -6.61 -7.89 0.96
C LEU A 367 -5.41 -8.65 1.55
N ALA A 368 -4.48 -9.09 0.69
CA ALA A 368 -3.26 -9.77 1.14
C ALA A 368 -2.27 -8.81 1.79
N ASP A 369 -2.26 -7.53 1.39
CA ASP A 369 -1.40 -6.50 1.99
C ASP A 369 -1.73 -6.26 3.47
N GLY A 370 -3.00 -6.39 3.90
CA GLY A 370 -3.36 -6.30 5.31
C GLY A 370 -2.62 -7.33 6.17
N LEU A 371 -2.52 -8.57 5.69
CA LEU A 371 -1.75 -9.63 6.36
C LEU A 371 -0.24 -9.35 6.34
N ALA A 372 0.27 -8.77 5.26
CA ALA A 372 1.67 -8.35 5.16
C ALA A 372 2.00 -7.24 6.18
N PHE A 373 1.12 -6.26 6.37
CA PHE A 373 1.28 -5.21 7.38
C PHE A 373 1.31 -5.75 8.80
N ALA A 374 0.43 -6.70 9.13
CA ALA A 374 0.47 -7.37 10.43
C ALA A 374 1.81 -8.09 10.65
N GLY A 375 2.33 -8.76 9.61
CA GLY A 375 3.64 -9.40 9.67
C GLY A 375 4.79 -8.42 9.86
N GLN A 376 4.78 -7.31 9.13
CA GLN A 376 5.80 -6.27 9.29
C GLN A 376 5.82 -5.71 10.72
N ALA A 377 4.66 -5.44 11.31
CA ALA A 377 4.55 -4.90 12.66
C ALA A 377 5.02 -5.88 13.73
N ILE A 378 4.49 -7.11 13.73
CA ILE A 378 4.79 -8.12 14.75
C ILE A 378 6.24 -8.59 14.64
N LEU A 379 6.73 -8.82 13.41
CA LEU A 379 8.08 -9.30 13.18
C LEU A 379 9.12 -8.23 13.55
N ALA A 380 8.86 -6.93 13.27
CA ALA A 380 9.71 -5.85 13.71
C ALA A 380 9.82 -5.77 15.24
N SER A 381 8.69 -5.91 15.95
CA SER A 381 8.67 -5.95 17.41
C SER A 381 9.42 -7.17 17.98
N ALA A 382 9.22 -8.35 17.38
CA ALA A 382 9.90 -9.57 17.78
C ALA A 382 11.42 -9.48 17.58
N PHE A 383 11.89 -8.92 16.45
CA PHE A 383 13.32 -8.70 16.23
C PHE A 383 13.91 -7.63 17.17
N ALA A 384 13.17 -6.56 17.45
CA ALA A 384 13.61 -5.54 18.42
C ALA A 384 13.80 -6.12 19.83
N ARG A 385 12.98 -7.11 20.21
CA ARG A 385 13.08 -7.84 21.49
C ARG A 385 13.98 -9.08 21.44
N GLN A 386 14.62 -9.35 20.31
CA GLN A 386 15.41 -10.56 20.05
C GLN A 386 14.65 -11.89 20.28
N ASP A 387 13.31 -11.87 20.19
CA ASP A 387 12.47 -13.06 20.34
C ASP A 387 12.38 -13.81 19.00
N HIS A 388 13.39 -14.63 18.74
CA HIS A 388 13.46 -15.46 17.54
C HIS A 388 12.34 -16.51 17.46
N SER A 389 11.78 -16.92 18.60
CA SER A 389 10.70 -17.91 18.65
C SER A 389 9.38 -17.31 18.17
N LYS A 390 9.01 -16.13 18.68
CA LYS A 390 7.84 -15.38 18.22
C LYS A 390 8.01 -14.97 16.76
N ALA A 391 9.22 -14.57 16.34
CA ALA A 391 9.50 -14.24 14.94
C ALA A 391 9.23 -15.42 13.99
N ALA A 392 9.74 -16.61 14.31
CA ALA A 392 9.53 -17.81 13.50
C ALA A 392 8.07 -18.27 13.48
N ALA A 393 7.38 -18.24 14.63
CA ALA A 393 5.97 -18.59 14.73
C ALA A 393 5.09 -17.62 13.92
N THR A 394 5.36 -16.32 14.02
CA THR A 394 4.67 -15.27 13.26
C THR A 394 4.87 -15.46 11.76
N ALA A 395 6.12 -15.67 11.32
CA ALA A 395 6.44 -15.86 9.91
C ALA A 395 5.73 -17.09 9.32
N SER A 396 5.76 -18.24 10.01
CA SER A 396 5.09 -19.46 9.56
C SER A 396 3.57 -19.27 9.47
N ARG A 397 2.96 -18.65 10.49
CA ARG A 397 1.50 -18.46 10.52
C ARG A 397 1.02 -17.50 9.44
N ILE A 398 1.74 -16.41 9.21
CA ILE A 398 1.41 -15.45 8.15
C ILE A 398 1.55 -16.09 6.77
N LEU A 399 2.57 -16.93 6.55
CA LEU A 399 2.69 -17.70 5.31
C LEU A 399 1.52 -18.67 5.11
N GLN A 400 1.09 -19.37 6.17
CA GLN A 400 -0.06 -20.29 6.11
C GLN A 400 -1.37 -19.55 5.84
N LEU A 401 -1.64 -18.46 6.58
CA LEU A 401 -2.81 -17.61 6.36
C LEU A 401 -2.81 -16.99 4.97
N GLY A 402 -1.64 -16.57 4.48
CA GLY A 402 -1.48 -16.03 3.13
C GLY A 402 -1.76 -17.07 2.04
N LEU A 403 -1.33 -18.32 2.24
CA LEU A 403 -1.64 -19.44 1.34
C LEU A 403 -3.14 -19.73 1.32
N VAL A 404 -3.77 -19.82 2.48
CA VAL A 404 -5.23 -20.02 2.61
C VAL A 404 -5.98 -18.88 1.93
N LEU A 405 -5.63 -17.64 2.25
CA LEU A 405 -6.27 -16.45 1.67
C LEU A 405 -6.09 -16.42 0.15
N GLY A 406 -4.90 -16.73 -0.35
CA GLY A 406 -4.63 -16.81 -1.79
C GLY A 406 -5.43 -17.90 -2.50
N LEU A 407 -5.59 -19.09 -1.88
CA LEU A 407 -6.43 -20.16 -2.42
C LEU A 407 -7.91 -19.76 -2.45
N LEU A 408 -8.42 -19.18 -1.35
CA LEU A 408 -9.79 -18.68 -1.27
C LEU A 408 -10.06 -17.60 -2.32
N LEU A 409 -9.16 -16.62 -2.44
CA LEU A 409 -9.25 -15.56 -3.45
C LEU A 409 -9.17 -16.14 -4.88
N SER A 410 -8.31 -17.12 -5.13
CA SER A 410 -8.21 -17.77 -6.45
C SER A 410 -9.52 -18.47 -6.85
N ILE A 411 -10.13 -19.23 -5.92
CA ILE A 411 -11.44 -19.88 -6.16
C ILE A 411 -12.53 -18.83 -6.36
N PHE A 412 -12.59 -17.82 -5.47
CA PHE A 412 -13.57 -16.75 -5.53
C PHE A 412 -13.47 -15.98 -6.85
N LEU A 413 -12.26 -15.63 -7.30
CA LEU A 413 -12.05 -14.94 -8.58
C LEU A 413 -12.31 -15.86 -9.77
N GLY A 414 -11.93 -17.14 -9.71
CA GLY A 414 -12.20 -18.09 -10.80
C GLY A 414 -13.69 -18.30 -11.07
N ILE A 415 -14.49 -18.41 -10.01
CA ILE A 415 -15.96 -18.50 -10.10
C ILE A 415 -16.55 -17.12 -10.42
N GLY A 416 -16.11 -16.08 -9.72
CA GLY A 416 -16.62 -14.71 -9.83
C GLY A 416 -16.39 -14.10 -11.20
N LEU A 417 -15.24 -14.32 -11.85
CA LEU A 417 -15.00 -13.87 -13.22
C LEU A 417 -15.92 -14.58 -14.21
N ARG A 418 -16.21 -15.87 -13.99
CA ARG A 418 -17.10 -16.65 -14.86
C ARG A 418 -18.56 -16.21 -14.77
N LEU A 419 -19.01 -15.85 -13.58
CA LEU A 419 -20.41 -15.45 -13.33
C LEU A 419 -20.63 -13.94 -13.46
N GLY A 420 -19.63 -13.13 -13.11
CA GLY A 420 -19.75 -11.69 -12.88
C GLY A 420 -18.99 -10.80 -13.86
N SER A 421 -18.26 -11.35 -14.84
CA SER A 421 -17.58 -10.50 -15.85
C SER A 421 -18.55 -9.66 -16.69
N ARG A 422 -19.81 -10.11 -16.85
CA ARG A 422 -20.89 -9.33 -17.46
C ARG A 422 -21.28 -8.06 -16.70
N LEU A 423 -20.96 -7.98 -15.40
CA LEU A 423 -21.13 -6.74 -14.63
C LEU A 423 -20.21 -5.62 -15.13
N PHE A 424 -19.09 -5.99 -15.78
CA PHE A 424 -18.13 -5.01 -16.27
C PHE A 424 -18.32 -4.66 -17.74
N THR A 425 -18.81 -5.59 -18.56
CA THR A 425 -19.01 -5.36 -19.99
C THR A 425 -19.94 -6.38 -20.62
N ASP A 426 -20.70 -5.94 -21.62
CA ASP A 426 -21.54 -6.80 -22.46
C ASP A 426 -20.83 -7.25 -23.76
N ASP A 427 -19.59 -6.77 -24.00
CA ASP A 427 -18.83 -7.07 -25.21
C ASP A 427 -18.27 -8.50 -25.21
N GLN A 428 -18.67 -9.30 -26.19
CA GLN A 428 -18.29 -10.72 -26.27
C GLN A 428 -16.79 -10.94 -26.53
N ASP A 429 -16.13 -10.04 -27.27
CA ASP A 429 -14.71 -10.15 -27.56
C ASP A 429 -13.88 -9.86 -26.30
N VAL A 430 -14.30 -8.86 -25.51
CA VAL A 430 -13.66 -8.56 -24.21
C VAL A 430 -13.85 -9.71 -23.23
N LEU A 431 -15.07 -10.26 -23.13
CA LEU A 431 -15.36 -11.41 -22.28
C LEU A 431 -14.52 -12.63 -22.66
N HIS A 432 -14.34 -12.91 -23.96
CA HIS A 432 -13.50 -14.00 -24.42
C HIS A 432 -12.05 -13.86 -23.94
N HIS A 433 -11.47 -12.66 -24.00
CA HIS A 433 -10.13 -12.40 -23.48
C HIS A 433 -10.00 -12.51 -21.96
N ILE A 434 -11.05 -12.18 -21.21
CA ILE A 434 -11.09 -12.39 -19.75
C ILE A 434 -11.07 -13.90 -19.43
N TYR A 435 -11.85 -14.70 -20.17
CA TYR A 435 -11.95 -16.14 -19.95
C TYR A 435 -10.73 -16.95 -20.42
N LEU A 436 -10.01 -16.49 -21.44
CA LEU A 436 -8.87 -17.23 -22.02
C LEU A 436 -7.63 -17.35 -21.11
N GLY A 437 -7.66 -16.86 -19.87
CA GLY A 437 -6.78 -17.40 -18.82
C GLY A 437 -5.48 -16.67 -18.54
N ILE A 438 -5.39 -15.36 -18.78
CA ILE A 438 -4.22 -14.56 -18.32
C ILE A 438 -3.97 -14.71 -16.80
N PRO A 439 -4.98 -14.70 -15.91
CA PRO A 439 -4.76 -14.85 -14.46
C PRO A 439 -4.28 -16.25 -14.06
N ILE A 440 -4.82 -17.30 -14.69
CA ILE A 440 -4.51 -18.70 -14.36
C ILE A 440 -3.08 -19.05 -14.81
N LEU A 441 -2.69 -18.63 -16.01
CA LEU A 441 -1.32 -18.83 -16.50
C LEU A 441 -0.30 -18.07 -15.64
N VAL A 442 -0.60 -16.83 -15.25
CA VAL A 442 0.27 -16.02 -14.38
C VAL A 442 0.36 -16.62 -12.98
N ALA A 443 -0.73 -17.14 -12.42
CA ALA A 443 -0.74 -17.82 -11.12
C ALA A 443 0.13 -19.09 -11.16
N ILE A 444 -0.02 -19.93 -12.17
CA ILE A 444 0.76 -21.17 -12.33
C ILE A 444 2.26 -20.85 -12.44
N VAL A 445 2.64 -19.89 -13.29
CA VAL A 445 4.06 -19.50 -13.46
C VAL A 445 4.63 -18.88 -12.18
N SER A 446 3.86 -18.05 -11.48
CA SER A 446 4.29 -17.42 -10.22
C SER A 446 4.50 -18.45 -9.10
N ILE A 447 3.59 -19.42 -8.97
CA ILE A 447 3.68 -20.50 -7.98
C ILE A 447 4.92 -21.37 -8.23
N ILE A 448 5.17 -21.77 -9.49
CA ILE A 448 6.35 -22.56 -9.85
C ILE A 448 7.64 -21.80 -9.50
N PHE A 449 7.71 -20.50 -9.81
CA PHE A 449 8.89 -19.68 -9.54
C PHE A 449 9.15 -19.51 -8.04
N ILE A 450 8.10 -19.24 -7.25
CA ILE A 450 8.18 -19.11 -5.79
C ILE A 450 8.63 -20.43 -5.14
N VAL A 451 8.04 -21.57 -5.53
CA VAL A 451 8.36 -22.88 -4.96
C VAL A 451 9.79 -23.30 -5.29
N THR A 452 10.23 -23.11 -6.53
CA THR A 452 11.58 -23.50 -6.97
C THR A 452 12.66 -22.66 -6.26
N LEU A 453 12.41 -21.36 -6.06
CA LEU A 453 13.42 -20.44 -5.52
C LEU A 453 13.44 -20.36 -4.00
N ALA A 454 12.31 -20.64 -3.33
CA ALA A 454 12.29 -20.89 -1.90
C ALA A 454 13.25 -22.03 -1.51
N SER A 455 13.54 -22.94 -2.44
CA SER A 455 14.44 -24.08 -2.23
C SER A 455 15.93 -23.75 -2.25
N TYR A 456 16.35 -22.58 -2.73
CA TYR A 456 17.77 -22.24 -2.89
C TYR A 456 18.35 -21.33 -1.79
N ASN A 457 17.54 -20.56 -1.05
CA ASN A 457 18.06 -19.65 0.00
C ASN A 457 17.02 -19.16 1.06
N GLY A 458 15.92 -19.89 1.28
CA GLY A 458 14.89 -19.49 2.25
C GLY A 458 14.28 -18.10 1.95
N PHE A 459 13.99 -17.29 2.98
CA PHE A 459 13.31 -15.98 2.82
C PHE A 459 14.13 -14.95 2.02
N VAL A 460 15.45 -14.93 2.19
CA VAL A 460 16.35 -14.03 1.46
C VAL A 460 16.40 -14.42 -0.02
N GLY A 461 16.39 -15.73 -0.32
CA GLY A 461 16.29 -16.25 -1.68
C GLY A 461 15.01 -15.81 -2.39
N ILE A 462 13.88 -15.81 -1.68
CA ILE A 462 12.59 -15.32 -2.22
C ILE A 462 12.67 -13.84 -2.61
N TRP A 463 13.23 -12.99 -1.75
CA TRP A 463 13.36 -11.55 -2.04
C TRP A 463 14.32 -11.24 -3.19
N ILE A 464 15.47 -11.91 -3.24
CA ILE A 464 16.43 -11.76 -4.34
C ILE A 464 15.78 -12.22 -5.65
N ALA A 465 15.14 -13.39 -5.65
CA ALA A 465 14.47 -13.93 -6.82
C ALA A 465 13.33 -13.03 -7.32
N LEU A 466 12.50 -12.51 -6.41
CA LEU A 466 11.42 -11.58 -6.76
C LEU A 466 11.98 -10.28 -7.36
N THR A 467 13.08 -9.77 -6.80
CA THR A 467 13.75 -8.57 -7.30
C THR A 467 14.34 -8.81 -8.69
N VAL A 468 15.04 -9.94 -8.90
CA VAL A 468 15.59 -10.34 -10.19
C VAL A 468 14.47 -10.56 -11.22
N TYR A 469 13.40 -11.26 -10.84
CA TYR A 469 12.24 -11.49 -11.71
C TYR A 469 11.59 -10.19 -12.16
N MET A 470 11.31 -9.27 -11.23
CA MET A 470 10.73 -7.96 -11.55
C MET A 470 11.68 -7.13 -12.42
N SER A 471 12.99 -7.20 -12.18
CA SER A 471 14.01 -6.49 -12.95
C SER A 471 14.13 -7.03 -14.39
N LEU A 472 14.16 -8.36 -14.55
CA LEU A 472 14.16 -9.01 -15.87
C LEU A 472 12.88 -8.73 -16.64
N ARG A 473 11.72 -8.74 -15.95
CA ARG A 473 10.42 -8.43 -16.56
C ARG A 473 10.35 -6.97 -17.00
N MET A 474 10.88 -6.05 -16.20
CA MET A 474 11.02 -4.64 -16.56
C MET A 474 11.93 -4.46 -17.78
N LEU A 475 13.11 -5.06 -17.79
CA LEU A 475 14.07 -4.99 -18.90
C LEU A 475 13.47 -5.56 -20.19
N ALA A 476 12.83 -6.72 -20.11
CA ALA A 476 12.13 -7.34 -21.25
C ALA A 476 10.99 -6.45 -21.76
N GLY A 477 10.24 -5.77 -20.88
CA GLY A 477 9.20 -4.83 -21.27
C GLY A 477 9.77 -3.60 -22.00
N PHE A 478 10.87 -3.01 -21.51
CA PHE A 478 11.54 -1.91 -22.19
C PHE A 478 12.07 -2.31 -23.58
N LEU A 479 12.73 -3.47 -23.68
CA LEU A 479 13.22 -4.01 -24.95
C LEU A 479 12.08 -4.27 -25.96
N ARG A 480 10.93 -4.75 -25.48
CA ARG A 480 9.73 -4.96 -26.31
C ARG A 480 9.07 -3.67 -26.79
N ILE A 481 9.05 -2.61 -25.96
CA ILE A 481 8.55 -1.29 -26.39
C ILE A 481 9.48 -0.69 -27.45
N GLY A 482 10.80 -0.81 -27.27
CA GLY A 482 11.80 -0.25 -28.18
C GLY A 482 11.83 -0.94 -29.56
N THR A 483 11.45 -2.22 -29.64
CA THR A 483 11.53 -3.00 -30.88
C THR A 483 10.28 -2.92 -31.77
N ALA A 484 9.17 -2.33 -31.30
CA ALA A 484 7.88 -2.16 -32.01
C ALA A 484 7.25 -3.42 -32.66
N ARG A 485 7.92 -4.58 -32.60
CA ARG A 485 7.55 -5.88 -33.16
C ARG A 485 7.91 -6.98 -32.14
N GLY A 486 7.08 -7.13 -31.12
CA GLY A 486 7.17 -8.29 -30.21
C GLY A 486 6.68 -9.57 -30.89
N PRO A 487 6.97 -10.77 -30.33
CA PRO A 487 6.73 -12.09 -30.91
C PRO A 487 5.26 -12.53 -30.83
N TRP A 488 4.33 -11.64 -31.19
CA TRP A 488 2.88 -11.89 -31.19
C TRP A 488 2.37 -12.26 -32.58
N THR A 489 3.25 -12.70 -33.49
CA THR A 489 2.87 -13.28 -34.79
C THR A 489 1.88 -14.43 -34.63
N PHE A 490 1.84 -15.09 -33.47
CA PHE A 490 0.84 -16.10 -33.15
C PHE A 490 -0.60 -15.54 -33.07
N TYR A 491 -0.81 -14.35 -32.48
CA TYR A 491 -2.13 -13.71 -32.44
C TYR A 491 -2.48 -13.00 -33.77
N ALA A 492 -1.47 -12.48 -34.49
CA ALA A 492 -1.69 -11.93 -35.83
C ALA A 492 -2.07 -13.03 -36.85
N ALA A 493 -1.50 -14.24 -36.72
CA ALA A 493 -1.86 -15.38 -37.54
C ALA A 493 -3.31 -15.84 -37.31
N GLN A 494 -3.78 -15.78 -36.07
CA GLN A 494 -5.15 -16.16 -35.71
C GLN A 494 -6.20 -15.18 -36.29
N ARG A 495 -5.84 -13.88 -36.41
CA ARG A 495 -6.67 -12.86 -37.05
C ARG A 495 -6.80 -13.04 -38.58
N MET A 496 -5.77 -13.59 -39.25
CA MET A 496 -5.85 -13.90 -40.68
C MET A 496 -6.75 -15.11 -40.95
N HIS A 497 -6.71 -16.13 -40.08
CA HIS A 497 -7.58 -17.31 -40.22
C HIS A 497 -9.07 -16.99 -40.04
N SER A 498 -9.43 -16.05 -39.16
CA SER A 498 -10.83 -15.63 -38.97
C SER A 498 -11.39 -14.80 -40.14
N HIS A 499 -10.55 -14.10 -40.90
CA HIS A 499 -10.99 -13.35 -42.08
C HIS A 499 -11.12 -14.22 -43.34
N GLU A 500 -10.35 -15.32 -43.46
CA GLU A 500 -10.52 -16.27 -44.56
C GLU A 500 -11.79 -17.12 -44.44
N VAL A 501 -12.27 -17.40 -43.23
CA VAL A 501 -13.51 -18.18 -43.03
C VAL A 501 -14.78 -17.35 -43.25
N VAL A 502 -14.72 -16.03 -43.05
CA VAL A 502 -15.86 -15.12 -43.31
C VAL A 502 -15.91 -14.67 -44.78
N GLY A 503 -14.84 -14.84 -45.56
CA GLY A 503 -14.81 -14.56 -47.00
C GLY A 503 -15.27 -15.72 -47.91
N LEU A 504 -15.69 -16.86 -47.33
CA LEU A 504 -16.06 -18.09 -48.05
C LEU A 504 -17.45 -18.63 -47.66
N CYS A 505 -18.34 -17.80 -47.12
CA CYS A 505 -19.76 -18.12 -46.95
C CYS A 505 -20.64 -17.04 -47.60
#